data_AF-A0A954XWF5-F1
#
_entry.id   AF-A0A954XWF5-F1
#
_cell.length_a   1.000
_cell.length_b   1.000
_cell.length_c   1.000
_cell.angle_alpha   90.00
_cell.angle_beta   90.00
_cell.angle_gamma   90.00
#
_symmetry.space_group_name_H-M   'P 1'
#
loop_
_entity.id
_entity.type
_entity.pdbx_description
1 polymer ?
#
loop_
_entity_poly.entity_id
_entity_poly.type
_entity_poly.pdbx_seq_one_letter_code
_entity_poly.pdbx_strand_id
1 'polypeptide(L)'
;MTKSAAQSQQASDYRSVLAELQNVLPHGTQPRISADNDLPADPIWDVLPALPTDVFGAVAHLLRVSGVMGWFEPAPECDDPASSVHITMDERALLKDWAFNWRTGDDAGPIQDLWTKLVTSHGSDCLRPRLLSQNRQGSLEWCRVALKLLVVADLAAEGLARPLPQEEESANVMRDLLKAKNKPDRDGDTELTIAGSALKRRHRHPASMTTQIDTDVACVLPKSRVAQVGYTLRSLSANLALLPPRASVRCQWAEPVAQLRDDDRSTLDILLIPAPFEINGVDFEERPSRSGSTGKRPWGNFSLHQSWLREASQLEETTRKLIEAAQKQTRSLNAIMFPEYALDWDSFDRICKAAWKAEPALE
;
A
#
# COMPACT_ATOMS: atom_id res chain seq x y z
N MET A 1 18.19 42.33 13.45
CA MET A 1 18.30 40.90 13.08
C MET A 1 17.83 40.73 11.65
N THR A 2 18.73 40.36 10.76
CA THR A 2 18.49 40.24 9.30
C THR A 2 17.72 38.95 9.00
N LYS A 3 16.80 38.99 8.02
CA LYS A 3 15.97 37.82 7.59
C LYS A 3 16.80 36.54 7.32
N SER A 4 18.05 36.70 6.91
CA SER A 4 18.99 35.60 6.67
C SER A 4 19.36 34.81 7.94
N ALA A 5 19.50 35.46 9.09
CA ALA A 5 19.80 34.76 10.36
C ALA A 5 18.60 33.95 10.88
N ALA A 6 17.38 34.48 10.72
CA ALA A 6 16.15 33.77 11.08
C ALA A 6 15.90 32.55 10.18
N GLN A 7 16.18 32.65 8.88
CA GLN A 7 16.06 31.53 7.94
C GLN A 7 17.11 30.44 8.20
N SER A 8 18.33 30.82 8.59
CA SER A 8 19.39 29.86 8.90
C SER A 8 19.12 29.10 10.20
N GLN A 9 18.46 29.72 11.18
CA GLN A 9 18.08 29.08 12.44
C GLN A 9 16.81 28.21 12.30
N GLN A 10 15.90 28.57 11.37
CA GLN A 10 14.78 27.70 11.03
C GLN A 10 15.23 26.45 10.28
N ALA A 11 16.36 26.52 9.56
CA ALA A 11 16.95 25.39 8.85
C ALA A 11 17.51 24.29 9.79
N SER A 12 17.97 24.65 11.00
CA SER A 12 18.48 23.69 11.99
C SER A 12 17.39 22.90 12.73
N ASP A 13 16.13 23.28 12.60
CA ASP A 13 14.99 22.57 13.21
C ASP A 13 14.43 21.45 12.31
N TYR A 14 14.94 21.30 11.08
CA TYR A 14 14.45 20.26 10.17
C TYR A 14 15.14 18.92 10.42
N ARG A 15 14.35 17.85 10.35
CA ARG A 15 14.86 16.48 10.39
C ARG A 15 15.80 16.24 9.21
N SER A 16 16.92 15.59 9.48
CA SER A 16 17.82 15.10 8.43
C SER A 16 17.32 13.78 7.85
N VAL A 17 17.89 13.35 6.73
CA VAL A 17 17.63 12.04 6.13
C VAL A 17 17.88 10.91 7.14
N LEU A 18 19.02 10.94 7.84
CA LEU A 18 19.36 9.91 8.83
C LEU A 18 18.40 9.91 10.01
N ALA A 19 18.02 11.08 10.53
CA ALA A 19 17.09 11.17 11.65
C ALA A 19 15.72 10.54 11.30
N GLU A 20 15.26 10.69 10.06
CA GLU A 20 14.02 10.05 9.61
C GLU A 20 14.20 8.54 9.36
N LEU A 21 15.34 8.10 8.84
CA LEU A 21 15.66 6.68 8.75
C LEU A 21 15.69 6.00 10.13
N GLN A 22 16.27 6.65 11.13
CA GLN A 22 16.27 6.18 12.52
C GLN A 22 14.86 6.12 13.12
N ASN A 23 13.97 7.03 12.72
CA ASN A 23 12.55 6.99 13.11
C ASN A 23 11.81 5.77 12.53
N VAL A 24 12.10 5.40 11.27
CA VAL A 24 11.46 4.25 10.60
C VAL A 24 12.10 2.91 11.00
N LEU A 25 13.42 2.91 11.27
CA LEU A 25 14.24 1.76 11.65
C LEU A 25 14.86 2.01 13.03
N PRO A 26 14.07 2.00 14.12
CA PRO A 26 14.54 2.40 15.45
C PRO A 26 15.61 1.46 16.04
N HIS A 27 15.70 0.23 15.53
CA HIS A 27 16.66 -0.79 15.97
C HIS A 27 17.79 -1.02 14.97
N GLY A 28 17.95 -0.10 14.00
CA GLY A 28 18.91 -0.27 12.91
C GLY A 28 18.42 -1.20 11.80
N THR A 29 19.35 -1.60 10.95
CA THR A 29 19.08 -2.45 9.78
C THR A 29 19.33 -3.94 10.06
N GLN A 30 20.12 -4.24 11.09
CA GLN A 30 20.42 -5.57 11.58
C GLN A 30 20.44 -5.57 13.12
N PRO A 31 19.33 -5.89 13.79
CA PRO A 31 19.31 -5.99 15.24
C PRO A 31 20.22 -7.15 15.66
N ARG A 32 21.35 -6.82 16.29
CA ARG A 32 22.26 -7.84 16.85
C ARG A 32 21.72 -8.27 18.21
N ILE A 33 21.53 -9.57 18.38
CA ILE A 33 21.35 -10.16 19.71
C ILE A 33 22.75 -10.22 20.33
N SER A 34 23.01 -9.42 21.37
CA SER A 34 24.27 -9.50 22.10
C SER A 34 24.42 -10.90 22.69
N ALA A 35 25.58 -11.53 22.52
CA ALA A 35 25.90 -12.82 23.12
C ALA A 35 26.05 -12.74 24.65
N ASP A 36 26.34 -11.54 25.17
CA ASP A 36 26.44 -11.24 26.59
C ASP A 36 25.22 -10.42 27.04
N ASN A 37 24.36 -11.03 27.86
CA ASN A 37 23.31 -10.48 28.74
C ASN A 37 22.55 -9.20 28.30
N ASP A 38 21.28 -9.39 27.93
CA ASP A 38 20.09 -8.52 28.04
C ASP A 38 20.10 -7.06 27.54
N LEU A 39 21.24 -6.49 27.11
CA LEU A 39 21.28 -5.16 26.52
C LEU A 39 21.28 -5.24 24.99
N PRO A 40 20.37 -4.53 24.30
CA PRO A 40 20.39 -4.46 22.85
C PRO A 40 21.69 -3.80 22.40
N ALA A 41 22.37 -4.40 21.43
CA ALA A 41 23.54 -3.80 20.81
C ALA A 41 23.18 -2.43 20.21
N ASP A 42 24.15 -1.53 20.13
CA ASP A 42 23.96 -0.23 19.48
C ASP A 42 23.41 -0.44 18.06
N PRO A 43 22.32 0.25 17.69
CA PRO A 43 21.71 0.11 16.38
C PRO A 43 22.68 0.60 15.30
N ILE A 44 22.73 -0.16 14.21
CA ILE A 44 23.62 0.09 13.08
C ILE A 44 22.76 0.41 11.86
N TRP A 45 23.10 1.48 11.12
CA TRP A 45 22.37 1.89 9.91
C TRP A 45 23.21 1.89 8.63
N ASP A 46 24.53 1.75 8.70
CA ASP A 46 25.40 1.74 7.52
C ASP A 46 25.36 0.41 6.75
N VAL A 47 24.82 -0.65 7.34
CA VAL A 47 24.60 -1.95 6.68
C VAL A 47 23.24 -1.98 5.99
N LEU A 48 23.18 -2.50 4.76
CA LEU A 48 21.92 -2.69 4.02
C LEU A 48 20.99 -3.65 4.78
N PRO A 49 19.69 -3.30 4.95
CA PRO A 49 18.70 -4.24 5.43
C PRO A 49 18.67 -5.52 4.58
N ALA A 50 18.61 -6.68 5.23
CA ALA A 50 18.65 -7.97 4.54
C ALA A 50 17.48 -8.18 3.58
N LEU A 51 16.30 -7.60 3.89
CA LEU A 51 15.11 -7.73 3.06
C LEU A 51 14.86 -6.49 2.19
N PRO A 52 14.64 -6.68 0.88
CA PRO A 52 14.12 -5.64 0.00
C PRO A 52 12.86 -4.93 0.53
N THR A 53 11.96 -5.61 1.24
CA THR A 53 10.77 -4.99 1.82
C THR A 53 11.11 -3.93 2.90
N ASP A 54 12.16 -4.16 3.68
CA ASP A 54 12.67 -3.21 4.69
C ASP A 54 13.34 -2.01 4.01
N VAL A 55 14.14 -2.22 2.96
CA VAL A 55 14.71 -1.12 2.17
C VAL A 55 13.61 -0.30 1.53
N PHE A 56 12.67 -0.95 0.84
CA PHE A 56 11.54 -0.31 0.18
C PHE A 56 10.76 0.54 1.17
N GLY A 57 10.37 0.02 2.33
CA GLY A 57 9.56 0.78 3.26
C GLY A 57 10.30 1.98 3.85
N ALA A 58 11.60 1.86 4.12
CA ALA A 58 12.41 2.96 4.65
C ALA A 58 12.53 4.09 3.64
N VAL A 59 12.92 3.77 2.40
CA VAL A 59 13.11 4.79 1.35
C VAL A 59 11.77 5.31 0.82
N ALA A 60 10.74 4.48 0.70
CA ALA A 60 9.40 4.93 0.31
C ALA A 60 8.83 5.90 1.37
N HIS A 61 9.03 5.61 2.66
CA HIS A 61 8.62 6.54 3.72
C HIS A 61 9.38 7.87 3.59
N LEU A 62 10.70 7.82 3.43
CA LEU A 62 11.55 8.99 3.23
C LEU A 62 11.10 9.86 2.04
N LEU A 63 10.85 9.24 0.88
CA LEU A 63 10.35 9.92 -0.32
C LEU A 63 8.94 10.50 -0.10
N ARG A 64 8.08 9.81 0.68
CA ARG A 64 6.73 10.29 1.01
C ARG A 64 6.78 11.55 1.86
N VAL A 65 7.51 11.52 2.96
CA VAL A 65 7.51 12.62 3.95
C VAL A 65 8.32 13.84 3.49
N SER A 66 9.29 13.63 2.59
CA SER A 66 10.05 14.72 1.96
C SER A 66 9.23 15.49 0.90
N GLY A 67 8.18 14.88 0.35
CA GLY A 67 7.39 15.44 -0.74
C GLY A 67 8.15 15.46 -2.08
N VAL A 68 9.22 14.66 -2.20
CA VAL A 68 10.06 14.60 -3.41
C VAL A 68 9.31 14.13 -4.64
N MET A 69 8.18 13.44 -4.47
CA MET A 69 7.34 13.05 -5.59
C MET A 69 6.97 14.27 -6.45
N GLY A 70 6.78 15.47 -5.90
CA GLY A 70 6.52 16.67 -6.72
C GLY A 70 7.66 17.10 -7.65
N TRP A 71 8.83 16.46 -7.56
CA TRP A 71 10.06 16.80 -8.30
C TRP A 71 10.54 15.65 -9.20
N PHE A 72 9.84 14.52 -9.21
CA PHE A 72 10.20 13.38 -10.04
C PHE A 72 9.82 13.64 -11.50
N GLU A 73 10.75 13.42 -12.43
CA GLU A 73 10.46 13.47 -13.86
C GLU A 73 10.28 12.03 -14.36
N PRO A 74 9.05 11.60 -14.71
CA PRO A 74 8.81 10.24 -15.16
C PRO A 74 9.40 9.94 -16.54
N ALA A 75 9.61 10.95 -17.39
CA ALA A 75 10.12 10.78 -18.74
C ALA A 75 11.62 10.39 -18.70
N PRO A 76 11.98 9.14 -19.07
CA PRO A 76 13.36 8.67 -18.98
C PRO A 76 14.27 9.26 -20.07
N GLU A 77 13.67 9.91 -21.07
CA GLU A 77 14.32 10.59 -22.20
C GLU A 77 14.56 12.09 -21.95
N CYS A 78 14.17 12.60 -20.78
CA CYS A 78 14.35 14.02 -20.46
C CYS A 78 15.83 14.35 -20.22
N ASP A 79 16.31 15.41 -20.86
CA ASP A 79 17.65 15.97 -20.60
C ASP A 79 17.75 16.41 -19.14
N ASP A 80 18.70 15.85 -18.37
CA ASP A 80 18.90 15.99 -16.92
C ASP A 80 18.48 17.36 -16.36
N PRO A 81 17.23 17.49 -15.87
CA PRO A 81 16.75 18.79 -15.44
C PRO A 81 17.42 19.09 -14.11
N ALA A 82 18.15 20.21 -14.05
CA ALA A 82 18.83 20.66 -12.82
C ALA A 82 17.92 20.81 -11.60
N SER A 83 16.59 20.77 -11.81
CA SER A 83 15.56 20.89 -10.78
C SER A 83 14.64 19.68 -10.68
N SER A 84 14.98 18.51 -11.21
CA SER A 84 14.16 17.31 -11.05
C SER A 84 14.99 16.08 -10.68
N VAL A 85 14.30 15.04 -10.24
CA VAL A 85 14.89 13.73 -9.99
C VAL A 85 14.42 12.81 -11.11
N HIS A 86 15.35 12.21 -11.85
CA HIS A 86 15.03 11.26 -12.91
C HIS A 86 15.94 10.02 -12.80
N ILE A 87 15.49 8.92 -13.41
CA ILE A 87 16.28 7.70 -13.58
C ILE A 87 16.25 7.36 -15.06
N THR A 88 17.43 7.33 -15.69
CA THR A 88 17.58 7.07 -17.12
C THR A 88 17.24 5.62 -17.48
N MET A 89 17.06 5.33 -18.77
CA MET A 89 16.82 3.95 -19.23
C MET A 89 17.97 3.00 -18.87
N ASP A 90 19.22 3.45 -19.03
CA ASP A 90 20.40 2.63 -18.70
C ASP A 90 20.47 2.35 -17.20
N GLU A 91 20.17 3.34 -16.36
CA GLU A 91 20.09 3.14 -14.92
C GLU A 91 18.98 2.15 -14.55
N ARG A 92 17.82 2.21 -15.22
CA ARG A 92 16.72 1.25 -14.98
C ARG A 92 17.12 -0.18 -15.34
N ALA A 93 17.85 -0.37 -16.45
CA ALA A 93 18.35 -1.68 -16.86
C ALA A 93 19.32 -2.24 -15.81
N LEU A 94 20.28 -1.43 -15.35
CA LEU A 94 21.22 -1.82 -14.28
C LEU A 94 20.51 -2.16 -12.97
N LEU A 95 19.54 -1.34 -12.55
CA LEU A 95 18.77 -1.61 -11.33
C LEU A 95 17.95 -2.89 -11.43
N LYS A 96 17.47 -3.25 -12.63
CA LYS A 96 16.78 -4.51 -12.85
C LYS A 96 17.70 -5.71 -12.67
N ASP A 97 18.93 -5.64 -13.19
CA ASP A 97 19.93 -6.69 -13.03
C ASP A 97 20.35 -6.83 -11.55
N TRP A 98 20.57 -5.72 -10.86
CA TRP A 98 20.88 -5.71 -9.42
C TRP A 98 19.72 -6.30 -8.59
N ALA A 99 18.49 -5.96 -8.93
CA ALA A 99 17.30 -6.49 -8.26
C ALA A 99 17.17 -8.01 -8.45
N PHE A 100 17.46 -8.51 -9.66
CA PHE A 100 17.46 -9.92 -9.95
C PHE A 100 18.51 -10.66 -9.09
N ASN A 101 19.76 -10.21 -9.12
CA ASN A 101 20.87 -10.81 -8.35
C ASN A 101 20.60 -10.77 -6.84
N TRP A 102 20.08 -9.66 -6.34
CA TRP A 102 19.76 -9.54 -4.92
C TRP A 102 18.65 -10.52 -4.50
N ARG A 103 17.63 -10.71 -5.34
CA ARG A 103 16.53 -11.66 -5.10
C ARG A 103 16.99 -13.12 -5.09
N THR A 104 17.94 -13.47 -5.96
CA THR A 104 18.50 -14.83 -6.09
C THR A 104 19.54 -15.18 -5.04
N GLY A 105 19.88 -14.23 -4.14
CA GLY A 105 20.88 -14.42 -3.09
C GLY A 105 22.32 -14.24 -3.56
N ASP A 106 22.51 -13.63 -4.74
CA ASP A 106 23.81 -13.28 -5.29
C ASP A 106 24.30 -11.92 -4.73
N ASP A 107 25.07 -11.17 -5.52
CA ASP A 107 25.74 -9.95 -5.11
C ASP A 107 24.77 -8.77 -4.84
N ALA A 108 24.77 -8.30 -3.59
CA ALA A 108 24.08 -7.09 -3.15
C ALA A 108 25.01 -5.87 -2.99
N GLY A 109 26.29 -5.99 -3.37
CA GLY A 109 27.32 -4.97 -3.22
C GLY A 109 26.93 -3.59 -3.78
N PRO A 110 26.49 -3.49 -5.05
CA PRO A 110 26.07 -2.20 -5.62
C PRO A 110 24.90 -1.54 -4.86
N ILE A 111 24.02 -2.34 -4.26
CA ILE A 111 22.86 -1.85 -3.50
C ILE A 111 23.32 -1.40 -2.10
N GLN A 112 24.24 -2.14 -1.49
CA GLN A 112 24.93 -1.73 -0.27
C GLN A 112 25.66 -0.40 -0.48
N ASP A 113 26.33 -0.19 -1.62
CA ASP A 113 26.98 1.09 -1.92
C ASP A 113 26.00 2.25 -2.01
N LEU A 114 24.84 2.05 -2.65
CA LEU A 114 23.76 3.04 -2.67
C LEU A 114 23.23 3.34 -1.25
N TRP A 115 23.04 2.31 -0.44
CA TRP A 115 22.57 2.45 0.94
C TRP A 115 23.59 3.20 1.80
N THR A 116 24.87 2.81 1.75
CA THR A 116 25.97 3.50 2.44
C THR A 116 26.05 4.95 2.00
N LYS A 117 25.88 5.24 0.71
CA LYS A 117 25.85 6.62 0.18
C LYS A 117 24.67 7.40 0.76
N LEU A 118 23.48 6.82 0.84
CA LEU A 118 22.31 7.48 1.44
C LEU A 118 22.53 7.81 2.92
N VAL A 119 23.07 6.85 3.69
CA VAL A 119 23.23 6.98 5.14
C VAL A 119 24.43 7.86 5.51
N THR A 120 25.57 7.66 4.86
CA THR A 120 26.85 8.30 5.24
C THR A 120 27.05 9.62 4.52
N SER A 121 26.86 9.66 3.21
CA SER A 121 27.10 10.88 2.41
C SER A 121 25.94 11.86 2.48
N HIS A 122 24.71 11.36 2.65
CA HIS A 122 23.49 12.17 2.64
C HIS A 122 22.72 12.15 3.97
N GLY A 123 23.21 11.48 5.00
CA GLY A 123 22.51 11.37 6.28
C GLY A 123 22.24 12.71 6.97
N SER A 124 23.12 13.70 6.75
CA SER A 124 22.97 15.07 7.25
C SER A 124 22.14 15.98 6.35
N ASP A 125 21.77 15.53 5.15
CA ASP A 125 21.01 16.37 4.21
C ASP A 125 19.61 16.66 4.76
N CYS A 126 19.09 17.83 4.40
CA CYS A 126 17.74 18.25 4.80
C CYS A 126 16.69 17.36 4.12
N LEU A 127 15.79 16.81 4.93
CA LEU A 127 14.71 15.93 4.46
C LEU A 127 13.73 16.61 3.50
N ARG A 128 13.62 17.95 3.49
CA ARG A 128 12.64 18.70 2.68
C ARG A 128 13.33 19.50 1.56
N PRO A 129 13.46 18.95 0.34
CA PRO A 129 14.19 19.60 -0.75
C PRO A 129 13.59 20.95 -1.18
N ARG A 130 12.29 21.15 -1.01
CA ARG A 130 11.60 22.42 -1.34
C ARG A 130 12.16 23.63 -0.59
N LEU A 131 12.71 23.43 0.61
CA LEU A 131 13.32 24.50 1.39
C LEU A 131 14.72 24.86 0.85
N LEU A 132 15.39 23.89 0.23
CA LEU A 132 16.71 24.07 -0.35
C LEU A 132 16.65 24.75 -1.72
N SER A 133 15.62 24.45 -2.53
CA SER A 133 15.44 25.06 -3.85
C SER A 133 15.19 26.56 -3.81
N GLN A 134 14.58 27.07 -2.73
CA GLN A 134 14.41 28.52 -2.51
C GLN A 134 15.74 29.25 -2.29
N ASN A 135 16.75 28.55 -1.75
CA ASN A 135 18.06 29.12 -1.44
C ASN A 135 19.17 28.68 -2.42
N ARG A 136 18.84 27.89 -3.46
CA ARG A 136 19.78 27.34 -4.47
C ARG A 136 20.99 26.58 -3.88
N GLN A 137 20.87 26.04 -2.66
CA GLN A 137 22.00 25.48 -1.92
C GLN A 137 21.89 24.00 -1.56
N GLY A 138 20.84 23.30 -2.00
CA GLY A 138 20.73 21.86 -1.72
C GLY A 138 20.70 21.01 -2.96
N SER A 139 21.31 19.84 -2.81
CA SER A 139 21.38 18.81 -3.82
C SER A 139 20.15 17.88 -3.73
N LEU A 140 19.60 17.49 -4.89
CA LEU A 140 18.60 16.43 -5.01
C LEU A 140 19.25 15.04 -5.15
N GLU A 141 20.57 14.94 -5.00
CA GLU A 141 21.29 13.67 -5.17
C GLU A 141 20.83 12.59 -4.19
N TRP A 142 20.57 12.93 -2.92
CA TRP A 142 20.04 11.95 -1.97
C TRP A 142 18.69 11.41 -2.41
N CYS A 143 17.86 12.26 -3.04
CA CYS A 143 16.57 11.85 -3.58
C CYS A 143 16.74 10.85 -4.73
N ARG A 144 17.70 11.10 -5.64
CA ARG A 144 18.04 10.18 -6.72
C ARG A 144 18.54 8.84 -6.18
N VAL A 145 19.40 8.85 -5.17
CA VAL A 145 19.89 7.63 -4.49
C VAL A 145 18.72 6.87 -3.85
N ALA A 146 17.85 7.55 -3.10
CA ALA A 146 16.68 6.94 -2.46
C ALA A 146 15.68 6.38 -3.49
N LEU A 147 15.52 7.04 -4.64
CA LEU A 147 14.67 6.57 -5.73
C LEU A 147 15.25 5.32 -6.41
N LYS A 148 16.57 5.26 -6.63
CA LYS A 148 17.24 4.05 -7.13
C LYS A 148 17.05 2.88 -6.15
N LEU A 149 17.22 3.12 -4.85
CA LEU A 149 16.96 2.13 -3.80
C LEU A 149 15.50 1.69 -3.78
N LEU A 150 14.55 2.59 -3.99
CA LEU A 150 13.12 2.26 -4.09
C LEU A 150 12.87 1.30 -5.26
N VAL A 151 13.41 1.63 -6.44
CA VAL A 151 13.21 0.84 -7.68
C VAL A 151 13.83 -0.55 -7.54
N VAL A 152 15.09 -0.66 -7.10
CA VAL A 152 15.75 -1.97 -6.96
C VAL A 152 15.07 -2.84 -5.90
N ALA A 153 14.63 -2.26 -4.78
CA ALA A 153 13.93 -2.98 -3.73
C ALA A 153 12.53 -3.45 -4.16
N ASP A 154 11.82 -2.63 -4.94
CA ASP A 154 10.52 -3.01 -5.52
C ASP A 154 10.68 -4.12 -6.56
N LEU A 155 11.65 -4.03 -7.47
CA LEU A 155 11.92 -5.06 -8.48
C LEU A 155 12.37 -6.37 -7.83
N ALA A 156 13.20 -6.33 -6.79
CA ALA A 156 13.63 -7.52 -6.06
C ALA A 156 12.45 -8.23 -5.37
N ALA A 157 11.37 -7.51 -5.08
CA ALA A 157 10.11 -8.03 -4.52
C ALA A 157 9.12 -8.57 -5.55
N GLU A 158 9.50 -8.65 -6.81
CA GLU A 158 8.74 -9.36 -7.83
C GLU A 158 8.55 -10.84 -7.42
N GLY A 159 7.34 -11.35 -7.60
CA GLY A 159 6.97 -12.71 -7.20
C GLY A 159 6.29 -12.84 -5.84
N LEU A 160 6.28 -11.77 -5.01
CA LEU A 160 5.71 -11.86 -3.66
C LEU A 160 4.18 -11.93 -3.62
N ALA A 161 3.50 -11.10 -4.42
CA ALA A 161 2.03 -11.12 -4.50
C ALA A 161 1.47 -11.83 -5.74
N ARG A 162 2.32 -12.11 -6.72
CA ARG A 162 1.96 -12.81 -7.96
C ARG A 162 2.95 -13.96 -8.11
N PRO A 163 2.53 -15.22 -7.97
CA PRO A 163 3.42 -16.35 -8.21
C PRO A 163 4.07 -16.22 -9.59
N LEU A 164 5.39 -16.34 -9.63
CA LEU A 164 6.13 -16.44 -10.89
C LEU A 164 5.88 -17.83 -11.52
N PRO A 165 6.10 -17.99 -12.83
CA PRO A 165 6.15 -19.31 -13.44
C PRO A 165 7.12 -20.23 -12.68
N GLN A 166 6.80 -21.52 -12.61
CA GLN A 166 7.50 -22.51 -11.79
C GLN A 166 9.03 -22.56 -12.04
N GLU A 167 9.47 -22.21 -13.26
CA GLU A 167 10.86 -22.16 -13.67
C GLU A 167 11.64 -21.00 -13.01
N GLU A 168 10.99 -19.85 -12.79
CA GLU A 168 11.56 -18.66 -12.12
C GLU A 168 11.29 -18.64 -10.61
N GLU A 169 10.38 -19.49 -10.14
CA GLU A 169 9.90 -19.52 -8.75
C GLU A 169 10.95 -20.02 -7.74
N SER A 170 11.91 -20.82 -8.20
CA SER A 170 12.86 -21.55 -7.34
C SER A 170 13.95 -20.69 -6.67
N ALA A 171 14.09 -19.41 -7.05
CA ALA A 171 15.21 -18.58 -6.61
C ALA A 171 14.81 -17.40 -5.69
N ASN A 172 13.55 -17.28 -5.27
CA ASN A 172 13.12 -16.12 -4.47
C ASN A 172 13.26 -16.37 -2.96
N VAL A 173 14.44 -16.08 -2.40
CA VAL A 173 14.76 -16.21 -0.97
C VAL A 173 13.72 -15.51 -0.08
N MET A 174 13.16 -14.38 -0.53
CA MET A 174 12.14 -13.67 0.25
C MET A 174 10.84 -14.45 0.37
N ARG A 175 10.43 -15.17 -0.69
CA ARG A 175 9.22 -15.98 -0.63
C ARG A 175 9.39 -17.11 0.39
N ASP A 176 10.58 -17.68 0.51
CA ASP A 176 10.86 -18.71 1.51
C ASP A 176 10.85 -18.15 2.94
N LEU A 177 11.42 -16.96 3.15
CA LEU A 177 11.34 -16.27 4.44
C LEU A 177 9.89 -15.91 4.81
N LEU A 178 9.09 -15.46 3.83
CA LEU A 178 7.67 -15.19 4.04
C LEU A 178 6.88 -16.48 4.28
N LYS A 179 7.14 -17.56 3.53
CA LYS A 179 6.54 -18.87 3.78
C LYS A 179 6.87 -19.36 5.17
N ALA A 180 8.12 -19.18 5.64
CA ALA A 180 8.55 -19.54 6.99
C ALA A 180 7.83 -18.69 8.06
N LYS A 181 7.76 -17.37 7.88
CA LYS A 181 7.02 -16.44 8.77
C LYS A 181 5.52 -16.72 8.77
N ASN A 182 5.00 -17.21 7.65
CA ASN A 182 3.61 -17.58 7.46
C ASN A 182 3.36 -19.07 7.73
N LYS A 183 4.31 -19.85 8.26
CA LYS A 183 3.97 -21.21 8.72
C LYS A 183 2.95 -21.07 9.85
N PRO A 184 1.81 -21.78 9.79
CA PRO A 184 0.83 -21.72 10.86
C PRO A 184 1.50 -22.17 12.17
N ASP A 185 1.31 -21.39 13.24
CA ASP A 185 1.54 -21.88 14.59
C ASP A 185 0.68 -23.17 14.73
N ARG A 186 1.36 -24.30 14.97
CA ARG A 186 0.87 -25.68 15.15
C ARG A 186 -0.65 -25.93 15.29
N ASP A 187 -1.11 -27.00 14.62
CA ASP A 187 -2.31 -27.81 14.90
C ASP A 187 -3.69 -27.12 14.95
N GLY A 188 -3.82 -25.89 14.46
CA GLY A 188 -5.11 -25.20 14.35
C GLY A 188 -5.92 -25.61 13.11
N ASP A 189 -6.51 -26.80 13.14
CA ASP A 189 -7.38 -27.42 12.11
C ASP A 189 -8.73 -26.70 11.87
N THR A 190 -8.82 -25.42 12.24
CA THR A 190 -10.02 -24.59 12.03
C THR A 190 -9.74 -23.51 10.98
N GLU A 191 -9.44 -23.95 9.76
CA GLU A 191 -9.57 -23.12 8.57
C GLU A 191 -11.06 -22.86 8.32
N LEU A 192 -11.59 -21.77 8.88
CA LEU A 192 -12.92 -21.31 8.52
C LEU A 192 -12.84 -20.69 7.12
N THR A 193 -13.39 -21.38 6.14
CA THR A 193 -13.78 -20.77 4.86
C THR A 193 -14.79 -19.66 5.17
N ILE A 194 -14.56 -18.47 4.62
CA ILE A 194 -15.58 -17.43 4.62
C ILE A 194 -16.76 -18.02 3.84
N ALA A 195 -17.97 -17.99 4.40
CA ALA A 195 -19.16 -18.55 3.74
C ALA A 195 -19.27 -17.99 2.30
N GLY A 196 -19.13 -18.87 1.31
CA GLY A 196 -19.18 -18.52 -0.12
C GLY A 196 -17.85 -18.08 -0.77
N SER A 197 -16.72 -18.05 -0.05
CA SER A 197 -15.42 -17.64 -0.62
C SER A 197 -14.37 -18.75 -0.53
N ALA A 198 -13.63 -18.95 -1.63
CA ALA A 198 -12.46 -19.83 -1.69
C ALA A 198 -11.25 -19.30 -0.87
N LEU A 199 -11.39 -18.17 -0.17
CA LEU A 199 -10.33 -17.57 0.63
C LEU A 199 -10.27 -18.23 2.01
N LYS A 200 -9.16 -18.90 2.30
CA LYS A 200 -8.83 -19.45 3.61
C LYS A 200 -8.37 -18.32 4.53
N ARG A 201 -9.14 -18.01 5.58
CA ARG A 201 -8.79 -16.95 6.53
C ARG A 201 -7.85 -17.52 7.60
N ARG A 202 -6.59 -17.06 7.63
CA ARG A 202 -5.69 -17.37 8.75
C ARG A 202 -5.95 -16.43 9.92
N HIS A 203 -5.72 -16.94 11.13
CA HIS A 203 -6.13 -16.23 12.34
C HIS A 203 -5.38 -14.90 12.56
N ARG A 204 -4.16 -14.71 11.99
CA ARG A 204 -3.41 -13.44 11.99
C ARG A 204 -2.41 -13.35 10.82
N HIS A 205 -2.73 -12.61 9.76
CA HIS A 205 -1.73 -12.22 8.76
C HIS A 205 -0.83 -11.10 9.31
N PRO A 206 0.47 -11.05 8.92
CA PRO A 206 1.33 -9.96 9.35
C PRO A 206 0.81 -8.62 8.82
N ALA A 207 0.85 -7.57 9.65
CA ALA A 207 0.43 -6.23 9.27
C ALA A 207 1.35 -5.58 8.22
N SER A 208 2.59 -6.09 8.11
CA SER A 208 3.61 -5.65 7.16
C SER A 208 4.52 -6.82 6.78
N MET A 209 5.05 -6.80 5.56
CA MET A 209 6.09 -7.74 5.07
C MET A 209 7.51 -7.29 5.41
N THR A 210 7.63 -6.23 6.22
CA THR A 210 8.90 -5.77 6.82
C THR A 210 9.25 -6.61 8.04
N THR A 211 10.53 -6.61 8.41
CA THR A 211 11.02 -7.17 9.67
C THR A 211 11.61 -6.12 10.59
N GLN A 212 12.21 -5.06 10.03
CA GLN A 212 12.91 -4.03 10.80
C GLN A 212 12.16 -2.72 10.90
N ILE A 213 11.25 -2.45 9.96
CA ILE A 213 10.45 -1.22 10.00
C ILE A 213 9.44 -1.26 11.14
N ASP A 214 9.38 -0.15 11.88
CA ASP A 214 8.32 0.11 12.84
C ASP A 214 6.95 0.23 12.14
N THR A 215 6.08 -0.76 12.38
CA THR A 215 4.72 -0.81 11.84
C THR A 215 3.79 0.29 12.33
N ASP A 216 4.17 1.00 13.39
CA ASP A 216 3.48 2.20 13.87
C ASP A 216 3.90 3.48 13.11
N VAL A 217 4.92 3.39 12.24
CA VAL A 217 5.37 4.46 11.33
C VAL A 217 4.96 4.19 9.89
N ALA A 218 5.16 2.96 9.42
CA ALA A 218 4.76 2.54 8.07
C ALA A 218 4.60 1.03 7.96
N CYS A 219 3.73 0.60 7.06
CA CYS A 219 3.58 -0.80 6.68
C CYS A 219 3.92 -0.97 5.19
N VAL A 220 4.44 -2.13 4.82
CA VAL A 220 4.69 -2.50 3.43
C VAL A 220 3.94 -3.79 3.14
N LEU A 221 3.09 -3.78 2.11
CA LEU A 221 2.40 -4.98 1.64
C LEU A 221 2.63 -5.17 0.14
N PRO A 222 2.61 -6.42 -0.34
CA PRO A 222 2.85 -6.70 -1.74
C PRO A 222 1.59 -6.43 -2.57
N LYS A 223 1.80 -6.12 -3.85
CA LYS A 223 0.77 -5.67 -4.80
C LYS A 223 0.45 -6.77 -5.80
N SER A 224 -0.82 -7.18 -5.83
CA SER A 224 -1.34 -8.05 -6.89
C SER A 224 -1.61 -7.30 -8.19
N ARG A 225 -1.68 -5.95 -8.18
CA ARG A 225 -1.98 -5.12 -9.35
C ARG A 225 -1.07 -3.89 -9.40
N VAL A 226 -0.63 -3.53 -10.62
CA VAL A 226 0.11 -2.29 -10.86
C VAL A 226 -0.93 -1.19 -11.09
N ALA A 227 -0.78 -0.04 -10.43
CA ALA A 227 -1.65 1.09 -10.71
C ALA A 227 -1.25 1.67 -12.06
N GLN A 228 -2.16 1.68 -13.03
CA GLN A 228 -1.89 2.15 -14.39
C GLN A 228 -1.84 3.67 -14.49
N VAL A 229 -2.52 4.38 -13.58
CA VAL A 229 -2.68 5.83 -13.61
C VAL A 229 -2.41 6.41 -12.22
N GLY A 230 -1.82 7.59 -12.21
CA GLY A 230 -1.63 8.41 -11.02
C GLY A 230 -0.18 8.79 -10.80
N TYR A 231 0.00 9.82 -9.97
CA TYR A 231 1.30 10.34 -9.63
C TYR A 231 1.55 10.19 -8.12
N THR A 232 1.72 8.95 -7.68
CA THR A 232 1.88 8.58 -6.27
C THR A 232 2.98 7.54 -6.14
N LEU A 233 3.53 7.35 -4.92
CA LEU A 233 4.46 6.24 -4.67
C LEU A 233 3.86 4.88 -5.03
N ARG A 234 2.53 4.74 -4.92
CA ARG A 234 1.81 3.51 -5.30
C ARG A 234 1.83 3.26 -6.81
N SER A 235 1.84 4.28 -7.66
CA SER A 235 1.95 4.10 -9.11
C SER A 235 3.39 4.00 -9.60
N LEU A 236 4.34 4.50 -8.81
CA LEU A 236 5.77 4.39 -9.10
C LEU A 236 6.33 2.98 -8.89
N SER A 237 5.76 2.21 -7.95
CA SER A 237 6.14 0.83 -7.68
C SER A 237 5.24 -0.17 -8.42
N ALA A 238 5.75 -1.34 -8.77
CA ALA A 238 4.98 -2.43 -9.37
C ALA A 238 4.58 -3.49 -8.33
N ASN A 239 5.49 -3.82 -7.40
CA ASN A 239 5.39 -5.03 -6.57
C ASN A 239 5.05 -4.76 -5.10
N LEU A 240 5.43 -3.62 -4.55
CA LEU A 240 5.22 -3.27 -3.14
C LEU A 240 4.42 -1.98 -3.00
N ALA A 241 3.62 -1.89 -1.94
CA ALA A 241 2.88 -0.70 -1.56
C ALA A 241 3.27 -0.24 -0.16
N LEU A 242 3.60 1.05 -0.06
CA LEU A 242 3.72 1.72 1.23
C LEU A 242 2.32 2.05 1.75
N LEU A 243 2.04 1.66 2.98
CA LEU A 243 0.78 1.86 3.67
C LEU A 243 0.99 2.72 4.91
N PRO A 244 -0.06 3.41 5.39
CA PRO A 244 0.00 4.15 6.64
C PRO A 244 0.28 3.21 7.83
N PRO A 245 0.61 3.78 9.01
CA PRO A 245 0.71 3.04 10.26
C PRO A 245 -0.44 2.07 10.49
N ARG A 246 -0.15 0.91 11.09
CA ARG A 246 -1.16 -0.12 11.41
C ARG A 246 -2.29 0.40 12.32
N ALA A 247 -2.00 1.43 13.12
CA ALA A 247 -2.98 2.06 14.01
C ALA A 247 -4.00 2.90 13.23
N SER A 248 -3.61 3.49 12.09
CA SER A 248 -4.51 4.25 11.22
C SER A 248 -5.35 3.33 10.34
N VAL A 249 -4.73 2.31 9.74
CA VAL A 249 -5.41 1.33 8.89
C VAL A 249 -4.86 -0.06 9.14
N ARG A 250 -5.74 -1.00 9.49
CA ARG A 250 -5.38 -2.42 9.60
C ARG A 250 -5.53 -3.10 8.25
N CYS A 251 -4.41 -3.26 7.55
CA CYS A 251 -4.37 -4.05 6.32
C CYS A 251 -3.91 -5.47 6.63
N GLN A 252 -4.50 -6.43 5.93
CA GLN A 252 -4.07 -7.83 5.93
C GLN A 252 -3.85 -8.24 4.49
N TRP A 253 -2.71 -8.89 4.23
CA TRP A 253 -2.45 -9.47 2.93
C TRP A 253 -2.69 -10.98 2.99
N ALA A 254 -3.49 -11.48 2.06
CA ALA A 254 -3.74 -12.90 1.88
C ALA A 254 -3.22 -13.33 0.51
N GLU A 255 -2.48 -14.44 0.47
CA GLU A 255 -2.05 -15.05 -0.78
C GLU A 255 -3.29 -15.57 -1.54
N PRO A 256 -3.44 -15.25 -2.83
CA PRO A 256 -4.51 -15.83 -3.64
C PRO A 256 -4.37 -17.37 -3.66
N VAL A 257 -5.46 -18.08 -3.37
CA VAL A 257 -5.48 -19.56 -3.36
C VAL A 257 -5.45 -20.13 -4.79
N ALA A 258 -5.79 -19.31 -5.79
CA ALA A 258 -5.81 -19.68 -7.20
C ALA A 258 -4.96 -18.71 -8.03
N GLN A 259 -4.47 -19.19 -9.18
CA GLN A 259 -3.90 -18.30 -10.20
C GLN A 259 -4.91 -17.20 -10.52
N LEU A 260 -4.45 -15.96 -10.49
CA LEU A 260 -5.26 -14.83 -10.93
C LEU A 260 -5.62 -15.09 -12.40
N ARG A 261 -6.91 -15.00 -12.73
CA ARG A 261 -7.36 -15.06 -14.13
C ARG A 261 -6.66 -13.94 -14.89
N ASP A 262 -6.26 -14.20 -16.14
CA ASP A 262 -5.67 -13.17 -16.99
C ASP A 262 -6.57 -11.93 -17.02
N ASP A 263 -5.97 -10.76 -16.78
CA ASP A 263 -6.64 -9.45 -16.84
C ASP A 263 -7.17 -9.12 -18.27
N ASP A 264 -6.88 -9.98 -19.25
CA ASP A 264 -7.33 -9.87 -20.66
C ASP A 264 -8.83 -10.07 -20.88
N ARG A 265 -9.61 -10.33 -19.83
CA ARG A 265 -11.06 -10.51 -19.93
C ARG A 265 -11.84 -9.52 -19.08
N SER A 266 -12.47 -8.58 -19.78
CA SER A 266 -13.52 -7.62 -19.40
C SER A 266 -13.06 -6.24 -18.93
N THR A 267 -13.61 -5.22 -19.60
CA THR A 267 -13.80 -3.88 -19.04
C THR A 267 -14.49 -4.03 -17.69
N LEU A 268 -14.03 -3.30 -16.66
CA LEU A 268 -14.75 -3.23 -15.38
C LEU A 268 -15.96 -2.32 -15.57
N ASP A 269 -17.05 -2.91 -16.03
CA ASP A 269 -18.29 -2.22 -16.31
C ASP A 269 -19.14 -2.20 -15.04
N ILE A 270 -19.34 -1.00 -14.51
CA ILE A 270 -20.04 -0.76 -13.24
C ILE A 270 -21.30 0.05 -13.52
N LEU A 271 -22.45 -0.46 -13.06
CA LEU A 271 -23.70 0.28 -13.06
C LEU A 271 -23.78 1.13 -11.79
N LEU A 272 -23.67 2.46 -11.96
CA LEU A 272 -23.85 3.41 -10.88
C LEU A 272 -25.33 3.81 -10.80
N ILE A 273 -25.97 3.56 -9.66
CA ILE A 273 -27.35 3.96 -9.40
C ILE A 273 -27.32 5.09 -8.36
N PRO A 274 -27.44 6.36 -8.76
CA PRO A 274 -27.30 7.52 -7.88
C PRO A 274 -28.58 7.76 -7.04
N ALA A 275 -29.13 6.71 -6.44
CA ALA A 275 -30.29 6.79 -5.56
C ALA A 275 -29.85 6.49 -4.12
N PRO A 276 -30.26 7.29 -3.11
CA PRO A 276 -31.09 8.49 -3.24
C PRO A 276 -30.33 9.69 -3.82
N PHE A 277 -31.07 10.58 -4.48
CA PHE A 277 -30.54 11.87 -4.94
C PHE A 277 -30.46 12.90 -3.80
N GLU A 278 -31.28 12.74 -2.77
CA GLU A 278 -31.35 13.62 -1.60
C GLU A 278 -31.53 12.77 -0.34
N ILE A 279 -30.77 13.08 0.70
CA ILE A 279 -30.91 12.50 2.05
C ILE A 279 -31.18 13.67 2.99
N ASN A 280 -32.27 13.60 3.76
CA ASN A 280 -32.62 14.69 4.66
C ASN A 280 -31.88 14.51 6.00
N GLY A 281 -31.52 15.63 6.63
CA GLY A 281 -30.94 15.58 7.98
C GLY A 281 -31.85 14.91 9.02
N VAL A 282 -33.17 14.97 8.81
CA VAL A 282 -34.17 14.34 9.68
C VAL A 282 -34.23 12.82 9.55
N ASP A 283 -33.59 12.25 8.52
CA ASP A 283 -33.52 10.80 8.33
C ASP A 283 -32.50 10.17 9.28
N PHE A 284 -31.57 10.97 9.83
CA PHE A 284 -30.57 10.52 10.80
C PHE A 284 -31.17 10.51 12.20
N GLU A 285 -31.23 9.33 12.79
CA GLU A 285 -31.77 9.12 14.13
C GLU A 285 -30.63 8.78 15.10
N GLU A 286 -30.64 9.41 16.27
CA GLU A 286 -29.75 9.02 17.35
C GLU A 286 -30.09 7.59 17.76
N ARG A 287 -29.11 6.68 17.72
CA ARG A 287 -29.30 5.36 18.29
C ARG A 287 -29.35 5.50 19.80
N PRO A 288 -30.42 5.05 20.49
CA PRO A 288 -30.49 5.16 21.93
C PRO A 288 -29.27 4.49 22.57
N SER A 289 -28.60 5.22 23.47
CA SER A 289 -27.54 4.68 24.31
C SER A 289 -28.09 3.47 25.05
N ARG A 290 -27.52 2.29 24.80
CA ARG A 290 -28.05 1.00 25.25
C ARG A 290 -28.45 0.99 26.74
N SER A 291 -29.71 0.64 27.03
CA SER A 291 -30.13 0.04 28.30
C SER A 291 -30.21 -1.48 28.14
N GLY A 292 -29.09 -2.21 28.28
CA GLY A 292 -29.15 -3.68 28.21
C GLY A 292 -27.82 -4.42 28.26
N SER A 293 -27.79 -5.50 29.06
CA SER A 293 -26.64 -6.26 29.54
C SER A 293 -25.85 -7.10 28.51
N THR A 294 -26.19 -7.07 27.21
CA THR A 294 -25.58 -7.95 26.21
C THR A 294 -24.37 -7.38 25.45
N GLY A 295 -23.82 -6.24 25.89
CA GLY A 295 -22.40 -5.82 25.70
C GLY A 295 -21.86 -5.56 24.29
N LYS A 296 -22.40 -6.13 23.22
CA LYS A 296 -21.93 -5.89 21.84
C LYS A 296 -22.48 -4.59 21.25
N ARG A 297 -21.71 -3.50 21.29
CA ARG A 297 -22.07 -2.23 20.64
C ARG A 297 -22.29 -2.50 19.14
N PRO A 298 -23.48 -2.26 18.57
CA PRO A 298 -23.66 -2.36 17.14
C PRO A 298 -22.76 -1.32 16.45
N TRP A 299 -22.25 -1.64 15.27
CA TRP A 299 -21.42 -0.73 14.48
C TRP A 299 -22.23 0.52 14.08
N GLY A 300 -21.62 1.70 14.18
CA GLY A 300 -22.23 3.00 13.83
C GLY A 300 -22.74 3.83 15.02
N ASN A 301 -22.72 5.16 14.88
CA ASN A 301 -23.14 6.12 15.92
C ASN A 301 -24.62 6.53 15.80
N PHE A 302 -25.26 6.30 14.66
CA PHE A 302 -26.63 6.68 14.36
C PHE A 302 -27.36 5.56 13.60
N SER A 303 -28.68 5.63 13.55
CA SER A 303 -29.53 4.89 12.61
C SER A 303 -30.00 5.83 11.50
N LEU A 304 -30.46 5.24 10.39
CA LEU A 304 -30.96 6.00 9.26
C LEU A 304 -32.34 5.47 8.89
N HIS A 305 -33.34 6.35 8.90
CA HIS A 305 -34.68 6.08 8.43
C HIS A 305 -34.76 6.46 6.95
N GLN A 306 -34.95 5.49 6.07
CA GLN A 306 -34.88 5.69 4.61
C GLN A 306 -36.17 6.31 4.04
N SER A 307 -36.49 7.55 4.40
CA SER A 307 -37.75 8.21 3.99
C SER A 307 -37.93 8.37 2.47
N TRP A 308 -36.83 8.36 1.71
CA TRP A 308 -36.84 8.36 0.25
C TRP A 308 -37.33 7.03 -0.36
N LEU A 309 -37.29 5.94 0.42
CA LEU A 309 -37.54 4.58 -0.03
C LEU A 309 -38.90 4.10 0.48
N ARG A 310 -39.97 4.72 -0.03
CA ARG A 310 -41.36 4.41 0.40
C ARG A 310 -41.71 2.93 0.25
N GLU A 311 -41.24 2.31 -0.82
CA GLU A 311 -41.43 0.90 -1.12
C GLU A 311 -40.14 0.31 -1.69
N ALA A 312 -39.53 -0.65 -1.00
CA ALA A 312 -38.30 -1.29 -1.46
C ALA A 312 -38.43 -1.99 -2.83
N SER A 313 -39.65 -2.42 -3.19
CA SER A 313 -39.98 -2.99 -4.50
C SER A 313 -39.75 -2.01 -5.65
N GLN A 314 -39.90 -0.70 -5.43
CA GLN A 314 -39.68 0.31 -6.46
C GLN A 314 -38.20 0.39 -6.82
N LEU A 315 -37.31 0.33 -5.82
CA LEU A 315 -35.88 0.34 -6.06
C LEU A 315 -35.40 -0.97 -6.71
N GLU A 316 -35.98 -2.10 -6.30
CA GLU A 316 -35.73 -3.41 -6.93
C GLU A 316 -36.07 -3.39 -8.44
N GLU A 317 -37.28 -2.95 -8.79
CA GLU A 317 -37.74 -2.88 -10.17
C GLU A 317 -36.93 -1.86 -10.99
N THR A 318 -36.59 -0.72 -10.40
CA THR A 318 -35.73 0.27 -11.04
C THR A 318 -34.35 -0.30 -11.32
N THR A 319 -33.75 -1.01 -10.35
CA THR A 319 -32.44 -1.64 -10.49
C THR A 319 -32.45 -2.66 -11.61
N ARG A 320 -33.48 -3.50 -11.69
CA ARG A 320 -33.66 -4.49 -12.77
C ARG A 320 -33.69 -3.83 -14.15
N LYS A 321 -34.50 -2.79 -14.32
CA LYS A 321 -34.58 -2.03 -15.58
C LYS A 321 -33.24 -1.39 -15.97
N LEU A 322 -32.48 -0.91 -14.98
CA LEU A 322 -31.16 -0.33 -15.20
C LEU A 322 -30.12 -1.39 -15.59
N ILE A 323 -30.16 -2.58 -15.01
CA ILE A 323 -29.34 -3.72 -15.43
C ILE A 323 -29.64 -4.09 -16.88
N GLU A 324 -30.93 -4.27 -17.22
CA GLU A 324 -31.36 -4.59 -18.59
C GLU A 324 -30.96 -3.50 -19.60
N ALA A 325 -30.94 -2.23 -19.18
CA ALA A 325 -30.47 -1.13 -20.00
C ALA A 325 -28.94 -1.14 -20.16
N ALA A 326 -28.19 -1.44 -19.09
CA ALA A 326 -26.73 -1.52 -19.09
C ALA A 326 -26.21 -2.69 -19.94
N GLN A 327 -26.89 -3.84 -19.90
CA GLN A 327 -26.57 -5.02 -20.72
C GLN A 327 -26.70 -4.75 -22.24
N LYS A 328 -27.47 -3.72 -22.64
CA LYS A 328 -27.54 -3.31 -24.05
C LYS A 328 -26.33 -2.48 -24.50
N GLN A 329 -25.57 -1.93 -23.55
CA GLN A 329 -24.45 -1.02 -23.79
C GLN A 329 -23.09 -1.65 -23.48
N THR A 330 -23.07 -2.68 -22.64
CA THR A 330 -21.87 -3.33 -22.12
C THR A 330 -21.90 -4.83 -22.42
N ARG A 331 -20.74 -5.46 -22.50
CA ARG A 331 -20.64 -6.92 -22.76
C ARG A 331 -20.85 -7.74 -21.49
N SER A 332 -20.49 -7.17 -20.36
CA SER A 332 -20.62 -7.76 -19.04
C SER A 332 -20.94 -6.65 -18.06
N LEU A 333 -21.77 -6.91 -17.06
CA LEU A 333 -21.94 -6.01 -15.92
C LEU A 333 -21.24 -6.66 -14.72
N ASN A 334 -20.23 -6.00 -14.16
CA ASN A 334 -19.39 -6.60 -13.11
C ASN A 334 -19.77 -6.16 -11.70
N ALA A 335 -20.39 -4.99 -11.56
CA ALA A 335 -20.84 -4.48 -10.27
C ALA A 335 -22.01 -3.53 -10.42
N ILE A 336 -22.84 -3.48 -9.38
CA ILE A 336 -23.86 -2.45 -9.19
C ILE A 336 -23.47 -1.68 -7.94
N MET A 337 -23.36 -0.36 -8.04
CA MET A 337 -23.00 0.48 -6.90
C MET A 337 -24.10 1.50 -6.60
N PHE A 338 -24.37 1.63 -5.31
CA PHE A 338 -25.24 2.65 -4.74
C PHE A 338 -24.41 3.59 -3.85
N PRO A 339 -24.85 4.84 -3.64
CA PRO A 339 -24.34 5.71 -2.59
C PRO A 339 -24.32 5.05 -1.21
N GLU A 340 -23.42 5.54 -0.34
CA GLU A 340 -23.39 5.11 1.06
C GLU A 340 -24.77 5.36 1.71
N TYR A 341 -25.25 4.38 2.48
CA TYR A 341 -26.56 4.37 3.12
C TYR A 341 -27.80 4.36 2.22
N ALA A 342 -27.64 4.22 0.90
CA ALA A 342 -28.78 4.10 -0.01
C ALA A 342 -29.67 2.89 0.29
N LEU A 343 -29.08 1.82 0.85
CA LEU A 343 -29.73 0.55 1.13
C LEU A 343 -29.60 0.21 2.62
N ASP A 344 -30.70 -0.25 3.19
CA ASP A 344 -30.68 -1.06 4.41
C ASP A 344 -30.46 -2.55 4.06
N TRP A 345 -30.37 -3.42 5.06
CA TRP A 345 -30.10 -4.83 4.83
C TRP A 345 -31.22 -5.52 4.02
N ASP A 346 -32.47 -5.16 4.26
CA ASP A 346 -33.62 -5.79 3.63
C ASP A 346 -33.74 -5.39 2.15
N SER A 347 -33.52 -4.12 1.83
CA SER A 347 -33.46 -3.63 0.44
C SER A 347 -32.23 -4.16 -0.30
N PHE A 348 -31.07 -4.25 0.37
CA PHE A 348 -29.86 -4.87 -0.18
C PHE A 348 -30.11 -6.33 -0.61
N ASP A 349 -30.64 -7.17 0.28
CA ASP A 349 -30.91 -8.59 -0.02
C ASP A 349 -31.89 -8.76 -1.20
N ARG A 350 -32.93 -7.92 -1.26
CA ARG A 350 -33.88 -7.90 -2.40
C ARG A 350 -33.21 -7.51 -3.70
N ILE A 351 -32.37 -6.49 -3.68
CA ILE A 351 -31.63 -6.02 -4.87
C ILE A 351 -30.65 -7.09 -5.33
N CYS A 352 -29.91 -7.75 -4.43
CA CYS A 352 -29.02 -8.86 -4.78
C CYS A 352 -29.78 -9.98 -5.49
N LYS A 353 -30.95 -10.37 -4.98
CA LYS A 353 -31.80 -11.40 -5.61
C LYS A 353 -32.32 -10.98 -6.99
N ALA A 354 -32.75 -9.72 -7.12
CA ALA A 354 -33.21 -9.18 -8.40
C ALA A 354 -32.08 -9.05 -9.43
N ALA A 355 -30.90 -8.62 -8.99
CA ALA A 355 -29.70 -8.52 -9.81
C ALA A 355 -29.25 -9.89 -10.31
N TRP A 356 -29.14 -10.89 -9.42
CA TRP A 356 -28.82 -12.27 -9.78
C TRP A 356 -29.79 -12.85 -10.82
N LYS A 357 -31.09 -12.53 -10.70
CA LYS A 357 -32.09 -12.99 -11.66
C LYS A 357 -31.94 -12.35 -13.03
N ALA A 358 -31.51 -11.09 -13.10
CA ALA A 358 -31.34 -10.34 -14.35
C ALA A 358 -29.97 -10.59 -15.01
N GLU A 359 -28.93 -10.78 -14.20
CA GLU A 359 -27.55 -11.04 -14.61
C GLU A 359 -26.93 -12.07 -13.65
N PRO A 360 -27.04 -13.38 -13.95
CA PRO A 360 -26.49 -14.44 -13.11
C PRO A 360 -24.96 -14.43 -12.99
N ALA A 361 -24.25 -13.66 -13.83
CA ALA A 361 -22.80 -13.50 -13.73
C ALA A 361 -22.36 -12.48 -12.66
N LEU A 362 -23.28 -11.69 -12.09
CA LEU A 362 -23.03 -10.88 -10.91
C LEU A 362 -23.05 -11.77 -9.66
N GLU A 363 -21.88 -12.27 -9.25
CA GLU A 363 -21.69 -13.02 -8.00
C GLU A 363 -21.69 -12.13 -6.75
#